data_AF-A0A5C6K3S3-F1
#
_entry.id   AF-A0A5C6K3S3-F1
#
_cell.length_a   1.000
_cell.length_b   1.000
_cell.length_c   1.000
_cell.angle_alpha   90.00
_cell.angle_beta   90.00
_cell.angle_gamma   90.00
#
_symmetry.space_group_name_H-M   'P 1'
#
loop_
_entity.id
_entity.type
_entity.pdbx_description
1 polymer ?
#
loop_
_entity_poly.entity_id
_entity_poly.type
_entity_poly.pdbx_seq_one_letter_code
_entity_poly.pdbx_strand_id
1 'polypeptide(L)'
;MEDYSAQIRSFGALGYSPEHIASLLNLTGKERVELAIRLTIPDDPFFLAYQNGLAIGAWNIDAELAKQAEKGDIDSISALAERSKERKIKDLKKHLFGI
;
A
#
# COMPACT_ATOMS: atom_id res chain seq x y z
N MET A 1 -17.78 -13.55 8.98
CA MET A 1 -16.51 -12.84 8.72
C MET A 1 -16.85 -11.74 7.75
N GLU A 2 -16.61 -10.48 8.14
CA GLU A 2 -16.96 -9.32 7.32
C GLU A 2 -16.04 -9.28 6.08
N ASP A 3 -16.59 -8.96 4.91
CA ASP A 3 -15.81 -8.94 3.67
C ASP A 3 -15.11 -7.59 3.49
N TYR A 4 -13.82 -7.55 3.85
CA TYR A 4 -13.01 -6.35 3.73
C TYR A 4 -12.30 -6.22 2.37
N SER A 5 -12.59 -7.09 1.39
CA SER A 5 -11.83 -7.18 0.14
C SER A 5 -11.80 -5.86 -0.64
N ALA A 6 -12.90 -5.10 -0.61
CA ALA A 6 -12.96 -3.78 -1.25
C ALA A 6 -12.08 -2.74 -0.54
N GLN A 7 -12.16 -2.66 0.80
CA GLN A 7 -11.33 -1.72 1.56
C GLN A 7 -9.84 -2.07 1.46
N ILE A 8 -9.50 -3.36 1.58
CA ILE A 8 -8.13 -3.86 1.45
C ILE A 8 -7.53 -3.48 0.09
N ARG A 9 -8.30 -3.61 -0.99
CA ARG A 9 -7.86 -3.22 -2.34
C ARG A 9 -7.61 -1.71 -2.42
N SER A 10 -8.54 -0.90 -1.92
CA SER A 10 -8.40 0.57 -1.89
C SER A 10 -7.18 1.00 -1.10
N PHE A 11 -6.94 0.41 0.08
CA PHE A 11 -5.76 0.73 0.89
C PHE A 11 -4.46 0.17 0.29
N GLY A 12 -4.52 -0.97 -0.39
CA GLY A 12 -3.41 -1.51 -1.18
C GLY A 12 -3.01 -0.56 -2.31
N ALA A 13 -3.96 0.05 -3.02
CA ALA A 13 -3.67 1.05 -4.05
C ALA A 13 -3.02 2.32 -3.50
N LEU A 14 -3.23 2.64 -2.23
CA LEU A 14 -2.54 3.72 -1.52
C LEU A 14 -1.15 3.31 -0.99
N GLY A 15 -0.78 2.02 -1.11
CA GLY A 15 0.51 1.50 -0.69
C GLY A 15 0.66 1.26 0.82
N TYR A 16 -0.45 1.14 1.56
CA TYR A 16 -0.41 0.90 3.00
C TYR A 16 0.04 -0.52 3.34
N SER A 17 0.71 -0.67 4.49
CA SER A 17 1.14 -1.99 4.99
C SER A 17 -0.05 -2.78 5.56
N PRO A 18 0.01 -4.12 5.59
CA PRO A 18 -1.03 -4.95 6.18
C PRO A 18 -1.40 -4.59 7.63
N GLU A 19 -0.42 -4.21 8.45
CA GLU A 19 -0.63 -3.82 9.85
C GLU A 19 -1.36 -2.48 9.97
N HIS A 20 -1.07 -1.56 9.05
CA HIS A 20 -1.74 -0.28 8.97
C HIS A 20 -3.17 -0.45 8.48
N ILE A 21 -3.39 -1.30 7.47
CA ILE A 21 -4.73 -1.65 6.97
C ILE A 21 -5.59 -2.23 8.08
N ALA A 22 -5.06 -3.18 8.86
CA ALA A 22 -5.77 -3.75 9.99
C ALA A 22 -6.12 -2.71 11.06
N SER A 23 -5.26 -1.70 11.25
CA SER A 23 -5.54 -0.58 12.16
C SER A 23 -6.65 0.34 11.62
N LEU A 24 -6.67 0.62 10.32
CA LEU A 24 -7.70 1.44 9.66
C LEU A 24 -9.07 0.77 9.63
N LEU A 25 -9.10 -0.56 9.62
CA LEU A 25 -10.32 -1.35 9.78
C LEU A 25 -10.78 -1.45 11.25
N ASN A 26 -10.12 -0.73 12.17
CA ASN A 26 -10.38 -0.76 13.61
C ASN A 26 -10.27 -2.15 14.24
N LEU A 27 -9.50 -3.06 13.64
CA LEU A 27 -9.27 -4.39 14.19
C LEU A 27 -8.29 -4.33 15.34
N THR A 28 -8.55 -5.12 16.38
CA THR A 28 -7.73 -5.15 17.60
C THR A 28 -7.36 -6.57 17.99
N GLY A 29 -6.33 -6.72 18.82
CA GLY A 29 -5.91 -8.01 19.36
C GLY A 29 -5.64 -9.06 18.28
N LYS A 30 -6.37 -10.18 18.35
CA LYS A 30 -6.19 -11.34 17.48
C LYS A 30 -6.59 -11.06 16.03
N GLU A 31 -7.69 -10.35 15.80
CA GLU A 31 -8.22 -10.06 14.45
C GLU A 31 -7.24 -9.22 13.64
N ARG A 32 -6.55 -8.28 14.30
CA ARG A 32 -5.50 -7.48 13.67
C ARG A 32 -4.35 -8.35 13.17
N VAL A 33 -3.88 -9.27 14.00
CA VAL A 33 -2.77 -10.17 13.67
C VAL A 33 -3.19 -11.15 12.59
N GLU A 34 -4.40 -11.70 12.69
CA GLU A 34 -4.96 -12.61 11.69
C GLU A 34 -5.05 -11.94 10.32
N LEU A 35 -5.61 -10.72 10.24
CA LEU A 35 -5.70 -10.01 8.97
C LEU A 35 -4.32 -9.74 8.38
N ALA A 36 -3.38 -9.24 9.20
CA ALA A 36 -2.02 -8.97 8.75
C ALA A 36 -1.34 -10.22 8.18
N ILE A 37 -1.54 -11.38 8.81
CA ILE A 37 -1.03 -12.67 8.31
C ILE A 37 -1.74 -13.06 7.00
N ARG A 38 -3.07 -12.96 6.93
CA ARG A 38 -3.84 -13.33 5.74
C ARG A 38 -3.46 -12.52 4.50
N LEU A 39 -3.08 -11.25 4.66
CA LEU A 39 -2.53 -10.42 3.57
C LEU A 39 -1.13 -10.84 3.09
N THR A 40 -0.53 -11.88 3.70
CA THR A 40 0.76 -12.45 3.28
C THR A 40 0.66 -13.88 2.78
N ILE A 41 -0.49 -14.54 2.92
CA ILE A 41 -0.71 -15.93 2.49
C ILE A 41 -1.14 -15.95 1.02
N PRO A 42 -0.35 -16.56 0.11
CA PRO A 42 -0.77 -16.76 -1.27
C PRO A 42 -2.11 -17.49 -1.37
N ASP A 43 -2.92 -17.15 -2.37
CA ASP A 43 -4.26 -17.70 -2.62
C ASP A 43 -5.35 -17.35 -1.58
N ASP A 44 -5.03 -16.60 -0.51
CA ASP A 44 -6.07 -16.01 0.34
C ASP A 44 -6.80 -14.89 -0.44
N PRO A 45 -8.14 -14.81 -0.40
CA PRO A 45 -8.90 -13.73 -1.05
C PRO A 45 -8.44 -12.32 -0.65
N PHE A 46 -8.02 -12.12 0.60
CA PHE A 46 -7.51 -10.84 1.09
C PHE A 46 -6.10 -10.54 0.57
N PHE A 47 -5.26 -11.56 0.42
CA PHE A 47 -3.97 -11.41 -0.27
C PHE A 47 -4.19 -11.00 -1.74
N LEU A 48 -5.08 -11.67 -2.46
CA LEU A 48 -5.38 -11.35 -3.86
C LEU A 48 -5.95 -9.94 -4.01
N ALA A 49 -6.85 -9.53 -3.12
CA ALA A 49 -7.39 -8.17 -3.10
C ALA A 49 -6.30 -7.12 -2.84
N TYR A 50 -5.39 -7.41 -1.91
CA TYR A 50 -4.27 -6.54 -1.58
C TYR A 50 -3.28 -6.39 -2.74
N GLN A 51 -2.87 -7.50 -3.35
CA GLN A 51 -1.99 -7.50 -4.54
C GLN A 51 -2.62 -6.76 -5.71
N ASN A 52 -3.93 -6.94 -5.94
CA ASN A 52 -4.65 -6.20 -6.96
C ASN A 52 -4.65 -4.69 -6.67
N GLY A 53 -4.83 -4.30 -5.41
CA GLY A 53 -4.69 -2.92 -4.97
C GLY A 53 -3.31 -2.36 -5.29
N LEU A 54 -2.23 -3.05 -4.87
CA LEU A 54 -0.85 -2.62 -5.15
C LEU A 54 -0.60 -2.43 -6.65
N ALA A 55 -1.09 -3.34 -7.48
CA ALA A 55 -0.96 -3.25 -8.93
C ALA A 55 -1.70 -2.03 -9.52
N ILE A 56 -2.91 -1.74 -9.04
CA ILE A 56 -3.67 -0.53 -9.43
C ILE A 56 -2.91 0.73 -9.01
N GLY A 57 -2.37 0.76 -7.79
CA GLY A 57 -1.59 1.88 -7.28
C GLY A 57 -0.36 2.15 -8.15
N ALA A 58 0.39 1.10 -8.49
CA ALA A 58 1.55 1.19 -9.38
C ALA A 58 1.16 1.72 -10.77
N TRP A 59 0.11 1.15 -11.37
CA TRP A 59 -0.35 1.58 -12.68
C TRP A 59 -0.81 3.05 -12.69
N ASN A 60 -1.51 3.51 -11.65
CA ASN A 60 -1.93 4.90 -11.54
C ASN A 60 -0.74 5.86 -11.45
N ILE A 61 0.33 5.46 -10.73
CA ILE A 61 1.57 6.22 -10.67
C ILE A 61 2.17 6.29 -12.08
N ASP A 62 2.31 5.15 -12.77
CA ASP A 62 2.89 5.10 -14.11
C ASP A 62 2.09 5.93 -15.13
N ALA A 63 0.75 5.89 -15.07
CA ALA A 63 -0.12 6.67 -15.93
C ALA A 63 0.00 8.18 -15.68
N GLU A 64 0.08 8.60 -14.42
CA GLU A 64 0.27 10.01 -14.06
C GLU A 64 1.68 10.48 -14.47
N LEU A 65 2.70 9.64 -14.29
CA LEU A 65 4.06 9.90 -14.76
C LEU A 65 4.12 10.08 -16.28
N ALA A 66 3.46 9.21 -17.05
CA ALA A 66 3.39 9.31 -18.50
C ALA A 66 2.72 10.63 -18.94
N LYS A 67 1.59 10.97 -18.34
CA LYS A 67 0.86 12.22 -18.61
C LYS A 67 1.67 13.47 -18.26
N GLN A 68 2.49 13.41 -17.21
CA GLN A 68 3.34 14.52 -16.81
C GLN A 68 4.62 14.62 -17.65
N ALA A 69 5.16 13.49 -18.11
CA ALA A 69 6.26 13.45 -19.09
C ALA A 69 5.82 14.07 -20.43
N GLU A 70 4.60 13.80 -20.88
CA GLU A 70 3.99 14.47 -22.04
C GLU A 70 3.84 15.99 -21.86
N LYS A 71 3.75 16.47 -20.60
CA LYS A 71 3.66 17.89 -20.26
C LYS A 71 5.02 18.58 -20.04
N GLY A 72 6.13 17.83 -19.98
CA GLY A 72 7.49 18.38 -19.94
C GLY A 72 8.04 18.78 -18.57
N ASP A 73 7.50 18.28 -17.45
CA ASP A 73 7.89 18.68 -16.08
C ASP A 73 8.63 17.53 -15.34
N ILE A 74 9.78 17.10 -15.88
CA ILE A 74 10.57 15.94 -15.43
C ILE A 74 11.18 16.16 -14.01
N ASP A 75 11.47 17.41 -13.63
CA ASP A 75 12.19 17.73 -12.39
C ASP A 75 11.30 17.58 -11.13
N SER A 76 10.02 17.92 -11.25
CA SER A 76 9.07 17.88 -10.13
C SER A 76 8.72 16.43 -9.71
N ILE A 77 8.74 15.50 -10.67
CA ILE A 77 8.46 14.07 -10.49
C ILE A 77 9.55 13.39 -9.65
N SER A 78 10.82 13.67 -9.96
CA SER A 78 11.97 13.08 -9.26
C SER A 78 11.90 13.38 -7.76
N ALA A 79 11.58 14.63 -7.41
CA ALA A 79 11.43 15.07 -6.03
C ALA A 79 10.25 14.41 -5.29
N LEU A 80 9.14 14.12 -5.98
CA LEU A 80 7.97 13.46 -5.36
C LEU A 80 8.19 11.95 -5.19
N ALA A 81 8.77 11.30 -6.19
CA ALA A 81 9.13 9.88 -6.16
C ALA A 81 10.17 9.60 -5.07
N GLU A 82 11.17 10.47 -4.94
CA GLU A 82 12.17 10.41 -3.89
C GLU A 82 11.54 10.56 -2.50
N ARG A 83 10.62 11.51 -2.32
CA ARG A 83 9.83 11.64 -1.08
C ARG A 83 8.97 10.42 -0.75
N SER A 84 8.38 9.77 -1.75
CA SER A 84 7.58 8.55 -1.53
C SER A 84 8.45 7.37 -1.14
N LYS A 85 9.63 7.25 -1.76
CA LYS A 85 10.66 6.27 -1.40
C LYS A 85 11.20 6.50 0.02
N GLU A 86 11.48 7.75 0.38
CA GLU A 86 11.88 8.13 1.73
C GLU A 86 10.83 7.79 2.79
N ARG A 87 9.53 8.00 2.49
CA ARG A 87 8.44 7.59 3.38
C ARG A 87 8.39 6.07 3.56
N LYS A 88 8.49 5.30 2.47
CA LYS A 88 8.59 3.83 2.56
C LYS A 88 9.78 3.38 3.40
N ILE A 89 10.94 3.98 3.21
CA ILE A 89 12.15 3.69 4.00
C ILE A 89 11.93 4.04 5.48
N LYS A 90 11.28 5.17 5.76
CA LYS A 90 10.98 5.59 7.12
C LYS A 90 10.00 4.64 7.81
N ASP A 91 8.96 4.22 7.12
CA ASP A 91 7.99 3.25 7.65
C ASP A 91 8.64 1.88 7.86
N LEU A 92 9.50 1.44 6.94
CA LEU A 92 10.31 0.22 7.11
C LEU A 92 11.25 0.31 8.32
N LYS A 93 11.93 1.45 8.51
CA LYS A 93 12.80 1.66 9.68
C LYS A 93 12.01 1.61 10.98
N LYS A 94 10.86 2.25 11.01
CA LYS A 94 9.99 2.26 12.19
C LYS A 94 9.41 0.87 12.49
N HIS A 95 9.08 0.12 11.45
CA HIS A 95 8.52 -1.22 11.58
C HIS A 95 9.57 -2.27 12.00
N LEU A 96 10.78 -2.22 11.41
CA LEU A 96 11.84 -3.19 11.67
C LEU A 96 12.69 -2.86 12.91
N PHE A 97 12.85 -1.58 13.23
CA PHE A 97 13.80 -1.12 14.25
C PHE A 97 13.17 -0.19 15.31
N GLY A 98 11.90 0.21 15.18
CA GLY A 98 11.20 1.03 16.17
C GLY A 98 11.61 2.51 16.22
N ILE A 99 12.37 3.00 15.23
CA ILE A 99 12.95 4.36 15.15
C ILE A 99 12.36 5.19 14.01
#